data_AF-A0A7S3X2D7-F1
#
_entry.id   AF-A0A7S3X2D7-F1
#
_cell.length_a   1.000
_cell.length_b   1.000
_cell.length_c   1.000
_cell.angle_alpha   90.00
_cell.angle_beta   90.00
_cell.angle_gamma   90.00
#
_symmetry.space_group_name_H-M   'P 1'
#
loop_
_entity.id
_entity.type
_entity.pdbx_description
1 polymer ?
#
loop_
_entity_poly.entity_id
_entity_poly.type
_entity_poly.pdbx_seq_one_letter_code
_entity_poly.pdbx_strand_id
1 'polypeptide(L)'
;PPFPRSSPPLPSRNLSPGFAQLLFPRGSMSGWAQWLFGRGTAAAAAPAAAGAEAPEAPGPLSSAPVEPMDLMCPISACLFRDPVMLVSGHTFERASIVEFWRRRPLANPLGTGERLRSAQMIVNYGYRSQVDAWLQRHPDYTPEGWSSRGGVHRCTQEELDRQTAEIESAARDLDDKAAAEAAAEEEEARRELAAAAPRVYLVGGTPDSLHAEYLGAYDREPELVNGRLAYAMAGDADKMLWFSSVNGYWHAGPRANLGGPRGWLAVYDRAPLPERVAAEWQVGSAHGGGWTAAPDV
;
A
#
# COMPACT_ATOMS: atom_id res chain seq x y z
N PRO A 1 0.05 -29.68 64.42
CA PRO A 1 0.06 -30.18 63.02
C PRO A 1 -1.32 -30.01 62.35
N PRO A 2 -1.45 -29.61 61.07
CA PRO A 2 -0.46 -29.05 60.14
C PRO A 2 -0.86 -27.68 59.52
N PHE A 3 0.18 -26.92 59.19
CA PHE A 3 0.51 -26.10 58.00
C PHE A 3 -0.50 -25.80 56.84
N PRO A 4 -0.19 -24.80 55.99
CA PRO A 4 -1.10 -23.79 55.45
C PRO A 4 -1.16 -23.84 53.91
N ARG A 5 -1.97 -22.99 53.27
CA ARG A 5 -1.70 -22.49 51.91
C ARG A 5 -2.27 -21.07 51.74
N SER A 6 -1.45 -20.09 52.09
CA SER A 6 -1.60 -18.73 51.58
C SER A 6 -1.02 -18.71 50.17
N SER A 7 -1.87 -18.51 49.16
CA SER A 7 -1.46 -18.33 47.77
C SER A 7 -0.59 -17.07 47.65
N PRO A 8 0.51 -17.10 46.88
CA PRO A 8 1.27 -15.90 46.57
C PRO A 8 0.52 -15.02 45.55
N PRO A 9 0.66 -13.69 45.62
CA PRO A 9 0.09 -12.81 44.61
C PRO A 9 0.88 -12.92 43.29
N LEU A 10 0.14 -12.94 42.17
CA LEU A 10 0.68 -12.92 40.82
C LEU A 10 1.46 -11.63 40.56
N PRO A 11 2.59 -11.67 39.81
CA PRO A 11 3.31 -10.47 39.45
C PRO A 11 2.54 -9.65 38.41
N SER A 12 2.40 -8.36 38.71
CA SER A 12 1.85 -7.32 37.85
C SER A 12 2.63 -7.23 36.54
N ARG A 13 2.03 -7.67 35.43
CA ARG A 13 2.52 -7.38 34.07
C ARG A 13 2.22 -5.93 33.73
N ASN A 14 3.18 -5.04 33.97
CA ASN A 14 3.24 -3.74 33.32
C ASN A 14 3.54 -3.94 31.83
N LEU A 15 2.50 -3.91 30.99
CA LEU A 15 2.62 -3.74 29.55
C LEU A 15 2.81 -2.24 29.29
N SER A 16 4.05 -1.81 29.02
CA SER A 16 4.27 -0.53 28.33
C SER A 16 3.91 -0.68 26.85
N PRO A 17 3.31 0.35 26.22
CA PRO A 17 2.93 0.31 24.83
C PRO A 17 4.14 0.63 23.96
N GLY A 18 4.51 -0.27 23.06
CA GLY A 18 5.57 -0.01 22.09
C GLY A 18 5.55 -1.02 20.96
N PHE A 19 5.63 -0.50 19.73
CA PHE A 19 5.84 -1.19 18.45
C PHE A 19 4.61 -1.72 17.68
N ALA A 20 4.04 -0.82 16.87
CA ALA A 20 3.55 -1.12 15.52
C ALA A 20 3.64 0.13 14.63
N GLN A 21 4.86 0.44 14.19
CA GLN A 21 5.30 1.42 13.18
C GLN A 21 6.62 0.83 12.68
N LEU A 22 6.94 0.59 11.41
CA LEU A 22 6.55 1.04 10.08
C LEU A 22 6.80 -0.17 9.12
N LEU A 23 6.30 -0.27 7.89
CA LEU A 23 6.86 0.40 6.70
C LEU A 23 5.99 0.07 5.47
N PHE A 24 5.41 1.11 4.86
CA PHE A 24 5.17 1.15 3.41
C PHE A 24 6.25 2.06 2.78
N PRO A 25 6.66 1.83 1.52
CA PRO A 25 7.75 2.57 0.90
C PRO A 25 7.39 4.05 0.71
N ARG A 26 8.32 4.93 1.11
CA ARG A 26 8.33 6.34 0.71
C ARG A 26 8.59 6.43 -0.79
N GLY A 27 7.56 6.80 -1.54
CA GLY A 27 7.64 7.13 -2.96
C GLY A 27 6.82 8.39 -3.27
N SER A 28 7.53 9.46 -3.60
CA SER A 28 7.14 10.63 -4.40
C SER A 28 5.72 11.20 -4.26
N MET A 29 5.62 12.30 -3.50
CA MET A 29 4.56 13.29 -3.68
C MET A 29 4.73 13.97 -5.04
N SER A 30 3.88 13.63 -6.02
CA SER A 30 3.33 14.58 -7.02
C SER A 30 2.68 13.80 -8.15
N GLY A 31 1.40 14.05 -8.43
CA GLY A 31 0.73 13.48 -9.61
C GLY A 31 -0.77 13.69 -9.74
N TRP A 32 -1.44 14.24 -8.71
CA TRP A 32 -2.91 14.37 -8.74
C TRP A 32 -3.39 15.82 -8.83
N ALA A 33 -2.51 16.81 -8.59
CA ALA A 33 -2.84 18.24 -8.64
C ALA A 33 -2.74 18.88 -10.04
N GLN A 34 -2.46 18.12 -11.10
CA GLN A 34 -2.28 18.66 -12.47
C GLN A 34 -3.51 18.52 -13.39
N TRP A 35 -4.66 18.06 -12.90
CA TRP A 35 -5.86 17.91 -13.75
C TRP A 35 -7.03 18.84 -13.43
N LEU A 36 -7.00 19.61 -12.33
CA LEU A 36 -8.12 20.50 -11.97
C LEU A 36 -7.86 22.00 -12.12
N PHE A 37 -6.64 22.44 -12.40
CA PHE A 37 -6.39 23.86 -12.73
C PHE A 37 -5.25 23.98 -13.73
N GLY A 38 -5.60 24.30 -14.98
CA GLY A 38 -4.65 24.44 -16.08
C GLY A 38 -5.05 25.55 -17.05
N ARG A 39 -4.80 26.81 -16.68
CA ARG A 39 -4.24 27.86 -17.54
C ARG A 39 -3.82 29.05 -16.69
N GLY A 40 -2.51 29.19 -16.53
CA GLY A 40 -1.89 30.47 -16.19
C GLY A 40 -1.43 31.15 -17.48
N THR A 41 -1.59 32.48 -17.55
CA THR A 41 -0.77 33.34 -18.39
C THR A 41 -0.30 34.53 -17.58
N ALA A 42 1.00 34.81 -17.68
CA ALA A 42 1.74 35.82 -16.96
C ALA A 42 1.47 37.26 -17.45
N ALA A 43 1.95 38.19 -16.63
CA ALA A 43 1.69 39.63 -16.59
C ALA A 43 2.25 40.49 -17.73
N ALA A 44 1.67 41.68 -17.91
CA ALA A 44 2.34 42.91 -18.33
C ALA A 44 1.56 44.14 -17.84
N ALA A 45 2.26 45.21 -17.47
CA ALA A 45 1.76 46.39 -16.75
C ALA A 45 1.51 47.63 -17.65
N ALA A 46 0.42 48.36 -17.35
CA ALA A 46 0.12 49.82 -17.46
C ALA A 46 0.26 50.57 -18.82
N PRO A 47 -0.40 51.74 -19.08
CA PRO A 47 -1.05 52.67 -18.13
C PRO A 47 -2.46 53.20 -18.49
N ALA A 48 -2.99 54.06 -17.62
CA ALA A 48 -4.30 54.71 -17.66
C ALA A 48 -4.44 55.84 -18.70
N ALA A 49 -5.65 56.00 -19.26
CA ALA A 49 -6.17 57.26 -19.79
C ALA A 49 -7.71 57.21 -19.93
N ALA A 50 -8.31 58.38 -19.84
CA ALA A 50 -9.71 58.68 -19.57
C ALA A 50 -10.69 58.43 -20.74
N GLY A 51 -11.94 58.14 -20.35
CA GLY A 51 -13.17 58.74 -20.87
C GLY A 51 -13.66 58.34 -22.26
N ALA A 52 -14.74 57.54 -22.31
CA ALA A 52 -15.90 57.78 -23.20
C ALA A 52 -16.96 56.68 -23.02
N GLU A 53 -18.20 57.13 -22.81
CA GLU A 53 -19.52 56.49 -23.01
C GLU A 53 -19.73 54.99 -22.72
N ALA A 54 -20.62 54.75 -21.76
CA ALA A 54 -21.17 53.44 -21.44
C ALA A 54 -21.97 52.86 -22.62
N PRO A 55 -21.70 51.63 -23.08
CA PRO A 55 -22.62 50.91 -23.95
C PRO A 55 -23.82 50.43 -23.14
N GLU A 56 -25.00 50.49 -23.76
CA GLU A 56 -26.28 50.01 -23.21
C GLU A 56 -26.15 48.65 -22.53
N ALA A 57 -26.84 48.53 -21.39
CA ALA A 57 -26.88 47.31 -20.59
C ALA A 57 -27.28 46.09 -21.43
N PRO A 58 -26.56 44.96 -21.35
CA PRO A 58 -27.04 43.72 -21.91
C PRO A 58 -28.36 43.37 -21.22
N GLY A 59 -29.41 43.10 -22.00
CA GLY A 59 -30.66 42.52 -21.49
C GLY A 59 -30.39 41.29 -20.64
N PRO A 60 -31.31 40.90 -19.73
CA PRO A 60 -31.01 39.93 -18.68
C PRO A 60 -30.48 38.63 -19.29
N LEU A 61 -29.18 38.41 -19.14
CA LEU A 61 -28.58 37.10 -19.31
C LEU A 61 -29.35 36.18 -18.39
N SER A 62 -30.05 35.20 -18.96
CA SER A 62 -30.75 34.16 -18.21
C SER A 62 -29.75 33.54 -17.24
N SER A 63 -29.83 33.91 -15.96
CA SER A 63 -28.95 33.35 -14.94
C SER A 63 -29.45 31.94 -14.67
N ALA A 64 -28.78 30.94 -15.24
CA ALA A 64 -29.05 29.55 -14.95
C ALA A 64 -29.07 29.33 -13.42
N PRO A 65 -29.98 28.50 -12.89
CA PRO A 65 -30.06 28.25 -11.46
C PRO A 65 -28.75 27.61 -10.96
N VAL A 66 -28.32 28.03 -9.78
CA VAL A 66 -27.16 27.43 -9.10
C VAL A 66 -27.59 26.12 -8.47
N GLU A 67 -26.90 25.03 -8.81
CA GLU A 67 -27.15 23.71 -8.22
C GLU A 67 -26.77 23.65 -6.73
N PRO A 68 -27.60 23.05 -5.86
CA PRO A 68 -27.29 22.97 -4.43
C PRO A 68 -26.14 21.99 -4.17
N MET A 69 -25.07 22.46 -3.54
CA MET A 69 -23.90 21.64 -3.21
C MET A 69 -24.26 20.43 -2.31
N ASP A 70 -25.22 20.58 -1.40
CA ASP A 70 -25.67 19.50 -0.52
C ASP A 70 -26.37 18.34 -1.26
N LEU A 71 -26.75 18.55 -2.53
CA LEU A 71 -27.35 17.54 -3.40
C LEU A 71 -26.39 17.02 -4.47
N MET A 72 -25.09 17.27 -4.31
CA MET A 72 -24.05 16.79 -5.21
C MET A 72 -23.40 15.50 -4.70
N CYS A 73 -23.12 14.59 -5.63
CA CYS A 73 -22.38 13.39 -5.34
C CYS A 73 -20.88 13.70 -5.09
N PRO A 74 -20.27 13.21 -4.00
CA PRO A 74 -18.84 13.43 -3.73
C PRO A 74 -17.88 12.87 -4.80
N ILE A 75 -18.29 11.81 -5.52
CA ILE A 75 -17.46 11.18 -6.58
C ILE A 75 -17.58 11.91 -7.92
N SER A 76 -18.81 12.14 -8.42
CA SER A 76 -19.02 12.76 -9.73
C SER A 76 -19.07 14.28 -9.71
N ALA A 77 -19.19 14.90 -8.54
CA ALA A 77 -19.39 16.35 -8.38
C ALA A 77 -20.60 16.91 -9.17
N CYS A 78 -21.59 16.06 -9.45
CA CYS A 78 -22.84 16.41 -10.15
C CYS A 78 -24.05 16.17 -9.23
N LEU A 79 -25.17 16.83 -9.53
CA LEU A 79 -26.44 16.60 -8.83
C LEU A 79 -26.85 15.13 -8.88
N PHE A 80 -27.31 14.57 -7.74
CA PHE A 80 -27.72 13.17 -7.66
C PHE A 80 -28.88 12.84 -8.59
N ARG A 81 -28.70 11.87 -9.49
CA ARG A 81 -29.74 11.33 -10.36
C ARG A 81 -30.38 10.08 -9.77
N ASP A 82 -29.54 9.22 -9.19
CA ASP A 82 -29.92 7.98 -8.54
C ASP A 82 -29.15 7.81 -7.22
N PRO A 83 -29.50 8.57 -6.17
CA PRO A 83 -28.75 8.60 -4.92
C PRO A 83 -28.92 7.30 -4.13
N VAL A 84 -27.78 6.73 -3.73
CA VAL A 84 -27.68 5.54 -2.87
C VAL A 84 -26.84 5.87 -1.65
N MET A 85 -27.25 5.36 -0.50
CA MET A 85 -26.57 5.55 0.77
C MET A 85 -25.81 4.28 1.15
N LEU A 86 -24.57 4.43 1.62
CA LEU A 86 -23.82 3.32 2.23
C LEU A 86 -24.18 3.18 3.71
N VAL A 87 -23.83 2.07 4.33
CA VAL A 87 -23.99 1.85 5.79
C VAL A 87 -23.30 2.91 6.66
N SER A 88 -22.30 3.61 6.12
CA SER A 88 -21.63 4.73 6.80
C SER A 88 -22.47 6.02 6.84
N GLY A 89 -23.62 6.06 6.17
CA GLY A 89 -24.49 7.24 6.03
C GLY A 89 -24.14 8.15 4.85
N HIS A 90 -23.00 7.94 4.18
CA HIS A 90 -22.61 8.74 3.02
C HIS A 90 -23.43 8.36 1.79
N THR A 91 -23.83 9.37 1.02
CA THR A 91 -24.64 9.21 -0.20
C THR A 91 -23.81 9.46 -1.44
N PHE A 92 -23.98 8.59 -2.44
CA PHE A 92 -23.29 8.65 -3.72
C PHE A 92 -24.29 8.48 -4.87
N GLU A 93 -23.89 8.95 -6.05
CA GLU A 93 -24.55 8.57 -7.29
C GLU A 93 -24.27 7.08 -7.56
N ARG A 94 -25.31 6.28 -7.75
CA ARG A 94 -25.19 4.82 -7.90
C ARG A 94 -24.18 4.42 -8.98
N ALA A 95 -24.27 5.04 -10.16
CA ALA A 95 -23.37 4.71 -11.27
C ALA A 95 -21.90 4.98 -10.90
N SER A 96 -21.65 6.10 -10.22
CA SER A 96 -20.31 6.50 -9.80
C SER A 96 -19.71 5.56 -8.77
N ILE A 97 -20.46 5.17 -7.73
CA ILE A 97 -19.95 4.27 -6.69
C ILE A 97 -19.77 2.83 -7.21
N VAL A 98 -20.67 2.35 -8.07
CA VAL A 98 -20.54 1.02 -8.69
C VAL A 98 -19.32 0.96 -9.61
N GLU A 99 -19.09 1.99 -10.44
CA GLU A 99 -17.90 2.04 -11.29
C GLU A 99 -16.61 2.17 -10.47
N PHE A 100 -16.64 2.92 -9.37
CA PHE A 100 -15.51 2.97 -8.44
C PHE A 100 -15.17 1.59 -7.88
N TRP A 101 -16.17 0.83 -7.41
CA TRP A 101 -15.95 -0.51 -6.85
C TRP A 101 -15.68 -1.60 -7.88
N ARG A 102 -16.08 -1.43 -9.15
CA ARG A 102 -15.63 -2.33 -10.23
C ARG A 102 -14.12 -2.38 -10.36
N ARG A 103 -13.44 -1.26 -10.11
CA ARG A 103 -11.97 -1.16 -10.18
C ARG A 103 -11.31 -1.55 -8.87
N ARG A 104 -11.94 -1.21 -7.74
CA ARG A 104 -11.42 -1.48 -6.39
C ARG A 104 -12.55 -1.91 -5.46
N PRO A 105 -12.94 -3.20 -5.48
CA PRO A 105 -14.04 -3.70 -4.64
C PRO A 105 -13.82 -3.38 -3.16
N LEU A 106 -14.87 -2.89 -2.50
CA LEU A 106 -14.87 -2.51 -1.07
C LEU A 106 -13.86 -1.41 -0.66
N ALA A 107 -13.15 -0.75 -1.57
CA ALA A 107 -12.34 0.41 -1.18
C ALA A 107 -13.21 1.53 -0.60
N ASN A 108 -12.72 2.28 0.39
CA ASN A 108 -13.46 3.44 0.89
C ASN A 108 -13.49 4.56 -0.18
N PRO A 109 -14.67 4.96 -0.67
CA PRO A 109 -14.80 5.98 -1.72
C PRO A 109 -14.40 7.40 -1.28
N LEU A 110 -14.23 7.64 0.03
CA LEU A 110 -13.77 8.93 0.58
C LEU A 110 -12.25 9.04 0.66
N GLY A 111 -11.51 8.04 0.16
CA GLY A 111 -10.06 8.14 0.03
C GLY A 111 -9.27 7.93 1.32
N THR A 112 -9.87 7.38 2.38
CA THR A 112 -9.15 7.06 3.63
C THR A 112 -8.13 5.92 3.48
N GLY A 113 -8.20 5.18 2.37
CA GLY A 113 -7.37 3.99 2.12
C GLY A 113 -7.87 2.73 2.85
N GLU A 114 -8.86 2.85 3.72
CA GLU A 114 -9.42 1.72 4.45
C GLU A 114 -10.35 0.89 3.55
N ARG A 115 -10.41 -0.42 3.81
CA ARG A 115 -11.36 -1.33 3.19
C ARG A 115 -12.67 -1.34 3.99
N LEU A 116 -13.79 -1.20 3.30
CA LEU A 116 -15.11 -1.33 3.88
C LEU A 116 -15.43 -2.79 4.18
N ARG A 117 -16.24 -3.02 5.22
CA ARG A 117 -16.67 -4.36 5.61
C ARG A 117 -17.80 -4.91 4.74
N SER A 118 -18.52 -4.04 4.03
CA SER A 118 -19.62 -4.40 3.14
C SER A 118 -19.80 -3.35 2.05
N ALA A 119 -20.29 -3.78 0.90
CA ALA A 119 -20.70 -2.91 -0.21
C ALA A 119 -22.18 -2.51 -0.13
N GLN A 120 -22.88 -2.84 0.96
CA GLN A 120 -24.32 -2.64 1.09
C GLN A 120 -24.72 -1.21 0.75
N MET A 121 -25.55 -1.10 -0.29
CA MET A 121 -26.17 0.13 -0.76
C MET A 121 -27.65 0.13 -0.42
N ILE A 122 -28.15 1.26 0.05
CA ILE A 122 -29.56 1.47 0.39
C ILE A 122 -30.09 2.59 -0.50
N VAL A 123 -31.29 2.42 -1.06
CA VAL A 123 -31.94 3.48 -1.83
C VAL A 123 -32.15 4.71 -0.93
N ASN A 124 -31.66 5.88 -1.34
CA ASN A 124 -31.86 7.11 -0.58
C ASN A 124 -33.09 7.87 -1.08
N TYR A 125 -34.28 7.45 -0.64
CA TYR A 125 -35.56 8.10 -0.98
C TYR A 125 -35.65 9.57 -0.55
N GLY A 126 -34.98 9.93 0.56
CA GLY A 126 -34.95 11.30 1.05
C GLY A 126 -34.22 12.22 0.08
N TYR A 127 -33.04 11.81 -0.41
CA TYR A 127 -32.31 12.59 -1.41
C TYR A 127 -33.01 12.61 -2.77
N ARG A 128 -33.65 11.51 -3.19
CA ARG A 128 -34.51 11.50 -4.39
C ARG A 128 -35.57 12.60 -4.31
N SER A 129 -36.27 12.67 -3.17
CA SER A 129 -37.34 13.66 -2.95
C SER A 129 -36.82 15.10 -2.95
N GLN A 130 -35.63 15.34 -2.39
CA GLN A 130 -35.02 16.67 -2.38
C GLN A 130 -34.59 17.13 -3.79
N VAL A 131 -33.97 16.23 -4.56
CA VAL A 131 -33.62 16.49 -5.96
C VAL A 131 -34.88 16.77 -6.78
N ASP A 132 -35.94 15.97 -6.62
CA ASP A 132 -37.20 16.17 -7.32
C ASP A 132 -37.82 17.54 -6.99
N ALA A 133 -37.84 17.92 -5.70
CA ALA A 133 -38.35 19.21 -5.27
C ALA A 133 -37.52 20.37 -5.85
N TRP A 134 -36.22 20.20 -6.02
CA TRP A 134 -35.38 21.20 -6.66
C TRP A 134 -35.66 21.30 -8.16
N LEU A 135 -35.77 20.17 -8.86
CA LEU A 135 -36.11 20.12 -10.28
C LEU A 135 -37.50 20.72 -10.57
N GLN A 136 -38.48 20.50 -9.70
CA GLN A 136 -39.82 21.09 -9.84
C GLN A 136 -39.81 22.62 -9.82
N ARG A 137 -38.90 23.24 -9.06
CA ARG A 137 -38.73 24.70 -9.01
C ARG A 137 -38.00 25.26 -10.23
N HIS A 138 -37.34 24.42 -11.01
CA HIS A 138 -36.55 24.80 -12.17
C HIS A 138 -36.95 23.96 -13.39
N PRO A 139 -38.19 24.11 -13.91
CA PRO A 139 -38.80 23.20 -14.90
C PRO A 139 -38.06 23.07 -16.24
N ASP A 140 -37.35 24.12 -16.64
CA ASP A 140 -36.64 24.16 -17.93
C ASP A 140 -35.13 23.86 -17.81
N TYR A 141 -34.66 23.58 -16.59
CA TYR A 141 -33.26 23.28 -16.33
C TYR A 141 -32.99 21.77 -16.37
N THR A 142 -31.86 21.39 -16.96
CA THR A 142 -31.30 20.03 -16.90
C THR A 142 -29.99 20.12 -16.12
N PRO A 143 -29.84 19.33 -15.02
CA PRO A 143 -28.63 19.36 -14.22
C PRO A 143 -27.35 19.05 -15.00
N GLU A 144 -26.25 19.60 -14.53
CA GLU A 144 -24.92 19.32 -15.06
C GLU A 144 -24.62 17.81 -14.95
N GLY A 145 -24.02 17.25 -15.99
CA GLY A 145 -23.72 15.82 -16.09
C GLY A 145 -24.93 14.92 -16.40
N TRP A 146 -26.16 15.45 -16.48
CA TRP A 146 -27.32 14.67 -16.86
C TRP A 146 -27.53 14.68 -18.38
N SER A 147 -27.61 13.48 -18.97
CA SER A 147 -27.96 13.29 -20.40
C SER A 147 -29.31 13.88 -20.78
N SER A 148 -30.28 13.87 -19.86
CA SER A 148 -31.61 14.46 -20.02
C SER A 148 -32.31 14.56 -18.66
N ARG A 149 -33.30 15.45 -18.56
CA ARG A 149 -34.12 15.65 -17.36
C ARG A 149 -35.05 14.46 -17.05
N GLY A 150 -35.70 13.89 -18.06
CA GLY A 150 -36.71 12.84 -17.91
C GLY A 150 -36.23 11.43 -18.27
N GLY A 151 -37.05 10.42 -17.95
CA GLY A 151 -36.86 9.04 -18.45
C GLY A 151 -35.74 8.25 -17.77
N VAL A 152 -35.37 8.61 -16.54
CA VAL A 152 -34.25 7.97 -15.86
C VAL A 152 -34.72 6.83 -15.00
N HIS A 153 -34.15 5.66 -15.24
CA HIS A 153 -34.28 4.53 -14.35
C HIS A 153 -33.60 4.84 -13.00
N ARG A 154 -34.41 4.92 -11.94
CA ARG A 154 -33.93 4.98 -10.55
C ARG A 154 -33.94 3.58 -9.97
N CYS A 155 -32.86 3.18 -9.31
CA CYS A 155 -32.75 1.81 -8.82
C CYS A 155 -33.80 1.41 -7.79
N THR A 156 -34.11 0.12 -7.75
CA THR A 156 -34.82 -0.52 -6.65
C THR A 156 -33.82 -1.03 -5.61
N GLN A 157 -34.32 -1.40 -4.42
CA GLN A 157 -33.45 -2.03 -3.41
C GLN A 157 -32.93 -3.39 -3.89
N GLU A 158 -33.76 -4.17 -4.57
CA GLU A 158 -33.38 -5.49 -5.11
C GLU A 158 -32.20 -5.39 -6.09
N GLU A 159 -32.18 -4.36 -6.93
CA GLU A 159 -31.04 -4.13 -7.84
C GLU A 159 -29.77 -3.75 -7.09
N LEU A 160 -29.87 -2.97 -6.02
CA LEU A 160 -28.73 -2.63 -5.17
C LEU A 160 -28.20 -3.86 -4.42
N ASP A 161 -29.08 -4.74 -3.97
CA ASP A 161 -28.70 -5.98 -3.30
C ASP A 161 -27.96 -6.90 -4.28
N ARG A 162 -28.41 -7.00 -5.53
CA ARG A 162 -27.69 -7.72 -6.59
C ARG A 162 -26.31 -7.10 -6.86
N GLN A 163 -26.23 -5.78 -7.02
CA GLN A 163 -24.95 -5.10 -7.24
C GLN A 163 -24.01 -5.26 -6.03
N THR A 164 -24.53 -5.23 -4.81
CA THR A 164 -23.79 -5.48 -3.58
C THR A 164 -23.18 -6.88 -3.61
N ALA A 165 -23.98 -7.90 -3.92
CA ALA A 165 -23.51 -9.29 -4.00
C ALA A 165 -22.43 -9.48 -5.08
N GLU A 166 -22.57 -8.83 -6.24
CA GLU A 166 -21.56 -8.84 -7.30
C GLU A 166 -20.22 -8.25 -6.82
N ILE A 167 -20.26 -7.09 -6.16
CA ILE A 167 -19.05 -6.41 -5.64
C ILE A 167 -18.40 -7.26 -4.53
N GLU A 168 -19.18 -7.80 -3.62
CA GLU A 168 -18.67 -8.63 -2.52
C GLU A 168 -18.15 -9.99 -3.01
N SER A 169 -18.72 -10.55 -4.08
CA SER A 169 -18.15 -11.72 -4.76
C SER A 169 -16.80 -11.39 -5.41
N ALA A 170 -16.73 -10.31 -6.19
CA ALA A 170 -15.48 -9.89 -6.81
C ALA A 170 -14.39 -9.58 -5.78
N ALA A 171 -14.76 -9.01 -4.62
CA ALA A 171 -13.82 -8.78 -3.53
C ALA A 171 -13.27 -10.09 -2.93
N ARG A 172 -14.11 -11.12 -2.78
CA ARG A 172 -13.68 -12.45 -2.32
C ARG A 172 -12.78 -13.14 -3.33
N ASP A 173 -13.12 -13.08 -4.61
CA ASP A 173 -12.31 -13.69 -5.67
C ASP A 173 -10.89 -13.08 -5.72
N LEU A 174 -10.77 -11.77 -5.47
CA LEU A 174 -9.47 -11.10 -5.36
C LEU A 174 -8.69 -11.53 -4.11
N ASP A 175 -9.37 -11.69 -2.96
CA ASP A 175 -8.74 -12.17 -1.73
C ASP A 175 -8.26 -13.62 -1.88
N ASP A 176 -9.10 -14.49 -2.45
CA ASP A 176 -8.76 -15.90 -2.70
C ASP A 176 -7.60 -16.02 -3.67
N LYS A 177 -7.57 -15.20 -4.73
CA LYS A 177 -6.45 -15.13 -5.66
C LYS A 177 -5.16 -14.67 -4.97
N ALA A 178 -5.21 -13.61 -4.17
CA ALA A 178 -4.04 -13.12 -3.44
C ALA A 178 -3.52 -14.15 -2.42
N ALA A 179 -4.42 -14.87 -1.75
CA ALA A 179 -4.07 -15.96 -0.85
C ALA A 179 -3.43 -17.15 -1.59
N ALA A 180 -3.95 -17.51 -2.77
CA ALA A 180 -3.39 -18.56 -3.61
C ALA A 180 -2.00 -18.19 -4.14
N GLU A 181 -1.81 -16.92 -4.57
CA GLU A 181 -0.50 -16.40 -4.98
C GLU A 181 0.51 -16.44 -3.82
N ALA A 182 0.12 -15.96 -2.63
CA ALA A 182 0.97 -16.02 -1.44
C ALA A 182 1.34 -17.47 -1.03
N ALA A 183 0.38 -18.40 -1.11
CA ALA A 183 0.63 -19.82 -0.83
C ALA A 183 1.57 -20.47 -1.86
N ALA A 184 1.46 -20.07 -3.14
CA ALA A 184 2.36 -20.55 -4.18
C ALA A 184 3.79 -20.02 -3.97
N GLU A 185 3.94 -18.76 -3.59
CA GLU A 185 5.23 -18.15 -3.21
C GLU A 185 5.85 -18.85 -1.99
N GLU A 186 5.06 -19.17 -0.97
CA GLU A 186 5.53 -19.91 0.21
C GLU A 186 5.99 -21.35 -0.16
N GLU A 187 5.22 -22.05 -1.01
CA GLU A 187 5.59 -23.37 -1.49
C GLU A 187 6.88 -23.35 -2.31
N GLU A 188 7.04 -22.37 -3.19
CA GLU A 188 8.27 -22.18 -3.98
C GLU A 188 9.46 -21.89 -3.06
N ALA A 189 9.32 -20.96 -2.10
CA ALA A 189 10.36 -20.66 -1.12
C ALA A 189 10.73 -21.92 -0.30
N ARG A 190 9.75 -22.71 0.12
CA ARG A 190 9.97 -23.98 0.82
C ARG A 190 10.73 -24.98 -0.04
N ARG A 191 10.38 -25.09 -1.33
CA ARG A 191 11.06 -25.96 -2.29
C ARG A 191 12.50 -25.53 -2.53
N GLU A 192 12.75 -24.23 -2.63
CA GLU A 192 14.10 -23.69 -2.76
C GLU A 192 14.95 -24.00 -1.52
N LEU A 193 14.43 -23.74 -0.31
CA LEU A 193 15.14 -24.09 0.94
C LEU A 193 15.37 -25.60 1.08
N ALA A 194 14.44 -26.44 0.61
CA ALA A 194 14.62 -27.89 0.59
C ALA A 194 15.72 -28.35 -0.39
N ALA A 195 15.94 -27.61 -1.47
CA ALA A 195 17.01 -27.86 -2.45
C ALA A 195 18.39 -27.33 -2.01
N ALA A 196 18.46 -26.59 -0.89
CA ALA A 196 19.69 -25.99 -0.40
C ALA A 196 20.78 -27.02 -0.12
N ALA A 197 22.01 -26.71 -0.54
CA ALA A 197 23.14 -27.59 -0.33
C ALA A 197 23.39 -27.81 1.18
N PRO A 198 23.70 -29.05 1.63
CA PRO A 198 24.05 -29.31 3.02
C PRO A 198 25.40 -28.69 3.40
N ARG A 199 26.27 -28.44 2.41
CA ARG A 199 27.56 -27.77 2.55
C ARG A 199 27.78 -26.84 1.36
N VAL A 200 28.24 -25.64 1.63
CA VAL A 200 28.64 -24.63 0.64
C VAL A 200 30.09 -24.24 0.86
N TYR A 201 30.70 -23.59 -0.15
CA TYR A 201 32.08 -23.16 -0.07
C TYR A 201 32.15 -21.69 -0.45
N LEU A 202 32.72 -20.87 0.44
CA LEU A 202 33.14 -19.51 0.12
C LEU A 202 34.63 -19.59 -0.23
N VAL A 203 34.95 -19.54 -1.52
CA VAL A 203 36.32 -19.78 -2.03
C VAL A 203 36.91 -18.49 -2.56
N GLY A 204 38.11 -18.55 -3.16
CA GLY A 204 38.70 -17.38 -3.79
C GLY A 204 39.80 -16.70 -2.99
N GLY A 205 39.92 -15.38 -3.18
CA GLY A 205 40.92 -14.55 -2.52
C GLY A 205 40.36 -13.19 -2.12
N THR A 206 40.74 -12.71 -0.94
CA THR A 206 40.44 -11.35 -0.49
C THR A 206 41.65 -10.44 -0.71
N PRO A 207 41.43 -9.14 -1.01
CA PRO A 207 42.49 -8.15 -1.05
C PRO A 207 43.35 -8.19 0.22
N ASP A 208 44.68 -8.21 0.05
CA ASP A 208 45.67 -8.27 1.13
C ASP A 208 45.48 -9.46 2.11
N SER A 209 44.77 -10.52 1.69
CA SER A 209 44.35 -11.64 2.55
C SER A 209 43.51 -11.20 3.77
N LEU A 210 42.86 -10.05 3.69
CA LEU A 210 41.99 -9.55 4.75
C LEU A 210 40.84 -10.53 4.98
N HIS A 211 40.64 -10.93 6.23
CA HIS A 211 39.55 -11.83 6.62
C HIS A 211 39.51 -13.15 5.83
N ALA A 212 40.64 -13.59 5.27
CA ALA A 212 40.74 -14.85 4.54
C ALA A 212 40.40 -16.07 5.43
N GLU A 213 40.45 -15.92 6.76
CA GLU A 213 39.98 -16.92 7.73
C GLU A 213 38.46 -17.19 7.68
N TYR A 214 37.69 -16.41 6.91
CA TYR A 214 36.27 -16.65 6.61
C TYR A 214 36.06 -17.32 5.24
N LEU A 215 37.10 -17.66 4.49
CA LEU A 215 37.00 -18.48 3.28
C LEU A 215 37.14 -19.96 3.66
N GLY A 216 36.25 -20.80 3.12
CA GLY A 216 36.26 -22.23 3.39
C GLY A 216 34.92 -22.92 3.19
N ALA A 217 34.83 -24.13 3.74
CA ALA A 217 33.61 -24.94 3.74
C ALA A 217 32.68 -24.53 4.88
N TYR A 218 31.38 -24.50 4.61
CA TYR A 218 30.32 -24.11 5.53
C TYR A 218 29.19 -25.14 5.52
N ASP A 219 28.85 -25.69 6.68
CA ASP A 219 27.79 -26.67 6.87
C ASP A 219 26.48 -25.99 7.27
N ARG A 220 25.37 -26.45 6.68
CA ARG A 220 24.03 -25.90 6.90
C ARG A 220 23.56 -26.09 8.33
N GLU A 221 23.10 -25.02 8.96
CA GLU A 221 22.42 -25.06 10.26
C GLU A 221 20.96 -25.55 10.11
N PRO A 222 20.40 -26.23 11.13
CA PRO A 222 19.03 -26.76 11.07
C PRO A 222 17.96 -25.67 11.19
N GLU A 223 18.29 -24.54 11.81
CA GLU A 223 17.34 -23.46 12.09
C GLU A 223 17.48 -22.32 11.07
N LEU A 224 16.34 -21.72 10.73
CA LEU A 224 16.30 -20.54 9.87
C LEU A 224 16.67 -19.30 10.67
N VAL A 225 17.50 -18.45 10.08
CA VAL A 225 17.85 -17.12 10.57
C VAL A 225 17.28 -16.10 9.61
N ASN A 226 16.41 -15.22 10.09
CA ASN A 226 15.68 -14.24 9.26
C ASN A 226 14.90 -14.87 8.09
N GLY A 227 14.34 -16.07 8.29
CA GLY A 227 13.60 -16.80 7.25
C GLY A 227 14.47 -17.47 6.17
N ARG A 228 15.79 -17.50 6.34
CA ARG A 228 16.73 -18.17 5.41
C ARG A 228 17.69 -19.09 6.16
N LEU A 229 18.32 -20.00 5.42
CA LEU A 229 19.32 -20.90 5.98
C LEU A 229 20.62 -20.14 6.30
N ALA A 230 21.19 -20.46 7.46
CA ALA A 230 22.53 -20.05 7.85
C ALA A 230 23.47 -21.26 7.78
N TYR A 231 24.77 -20.99 7.71
CA TYR A 231 25.78 -22.03 7.64
C TYR A 231 26.93 -21.72 8.60
N ALA A 232 27.43 -22.74 9.30
CA ALA A 232 28.58 -22.65 10.20
C ALA A 232 29.84 -23.15 9.49
N MET A 233 30.98 -22.49 9.67
CA MET A 233 32.22 -22.94 9.05
C MET A 233 32.62 -24.33 9.60
N ALA A 234 32.98 -25.23 8.68
CA ALA A 234 33.43 -26.56 9.03
C ALA A 234 34.72 -26.49 9.88
N GLY A 235 34.65 -26.99 11.10
CA GLY A 235 35.77 -26.96 12.06
C GLY A 235 35.85 -25.70 12.93
N ASP A 236 35.03 -24.68 12.68
CA ASP A 236 34.96 -23.47 13.52
C ASP A 236 33.53 -22.88 13.51
N ALA A 237 32.69 -23.34 14.43
CA ALA A 237 31.28 -22.94 14.51
C ALA A 237 31.06 -21.49 14.97
N ASP A 238 32.12 -20.78 15.39
CA ASP A 238 32.06 -19.36 15.71
C ASP A 238 32.12 -18.47 14.46
N LYS A 239 32.42 -19.05 13.28
CA LYS A 239 32.32 -18.36 11.99
C LYS A 239 31.08 -18.82 11.25
N MET A 240 30.25 -17.86 10.85
CA MET A 240 28.96 -18.08 10.23
C MET A 240 28.89 -17.43 8.85
N LEU A 241 28.03 -17.97 8.01
CA LEU A 241 27.51 -17.38 6.77
C LEU A 241 25.99 -17.25 6.90
N TRP A 242 25.44 -16.04 6.72
CA TRP A 242 24.02 -15.78 6.92
C TRP A 242 23.50 -14.63 6.06
N PHE A 243 22.17 -14.58 5.89
CA PHE A 243 21.50 -13.43 5.29
C PHE A 243 20.94 -12.49 6.36
N SER A 244 21.09 -11.18 6.15
CA SER A 244 20.49 -10.16 6.99
C SER A 244 19.30 -9.50 6.29
N SER A 245 18.10 -9.70 6.84
CA SER A 245 16.89 -9.00 6.37
C SER A 245 16.92 -7.49 6.65
N VAL A 246 17.83 -7.05 7.53
CA VAL A 246 17.98 -5.64 7.91
C VAL A 246 18.56 -4.81 6.76
N ASN A 247 19.59 -5.32 6.08
CA ASN A 247 20.26 -4.58 5.00
C ASN A 247 20.21 -5.30 3.64
N GLY A 248 19.73 -6.54 3.58
CA GLY A 248 19.62 -7.31 2.34
C GLY A 248 20.93 -7.91 1.85
N TYR A 249 21.93 -8.06 2.74
CA TYR A 249 23.22 -8.65 2.41
C TYR A 249 23.33 -10.08 2.93
N TRP A 250 24.07 -10.91 2.20
CA TRP A 250 24.74 -12.08 2.76
C TRP A 250 26.02 -11.64 3.46
N HIS A 251 26.34 -12.24 4.59
CA HIS A 251 27.50 -11.94 5.42
C HIS A 251 28.23 -13.21 5.80
N ALA A 252 29.57 -13.19 5.78
CA ALA A 252 30.38 -14.12 6.56
C ALA A 252 31.05 -13.37 7.72
N GLY A 253 30.99 -13.93 8.93
CA GLY A 253 31.41 -13.22 10.14
C GLY A 253 31.18 -14.00 11.44
N PRO A 254 31.39 -13.37 12.62
CA PRO A 254 31.26 -14.05 13.90
C PRO A 254 29.82 -14.46 14.21
N ARG A 255 29.62 -15.63 14.83
CA ARG A 255 28.32 -16.12 15.28
C ARG A 255 27.60 -15.15 16.21
N ALA A 256 28.34 -14.37 16.99
CA ALA A 256 27.78 -13.32 17.84
C ALA A 256 26.96 -12.26 17.07
N ASN A 257 27.17 -12.13 15.76
CA ASN A 257 26.46 -11.20 14.88
C ASN A 257 25.41 -11.88 13.99
N LEU A 258 25.16 -13.18 14.18
CA LEU A 258 24.27 -13.99 13.33
C LEU A 258 22.90 -13.33 13.17
N GLY A 259 22.46 -13.20 11.91
CA GLY A 259 21.20 -12.54 11.53
C GLY A 259 21.26 -11.01 11.53
N GLY A 260 22.26 -10.41 12.16
CA GLY A 260 22.49 -8.97 12.16
C GLY A 260 23.15 -8.45 10.88
N PRO A 261 23.29 -7.12 10.73
CA PRO A 261 23.84 -6.48 9.54
C PRO A 261 25.38 -6.37 9.55
N ARG A 262 26.09 -7.19 10.34
CA ARG A 262 27.54 -7.04 10.58
C ARG A 262 28.32 -8.33 10.30
N GLY A 263 29.00 -8.38 9.16
CA GLY A 263 29.99 -9.39 8.80
C GLY A 263 31.35 -8.78 8.45
N TRP A 264 32.31 -9.64 8.16
CA TRP A 264 33.63 -9.28 7.62
C TRP A 264 33.70 -9.45 6.11
N LEU A 265 32.95 -10.41 5.57
CA LEU A 265 32.65 -10.49 4.14
C LEU A 265 31.16 -10.19 3.97
N ALA A 266 30.81 -9.44 2.93
CA ALA A 266 29.43 -9.13 2.64
C ALA A 266 29.18 -8.98 1.14
N VAL A 267 27.97 -9.34 0.70
CA VAL A 267 27.50 -9.15 -0.66
C VAL A 267 26.03 -8.74 -0.66
N TYR A 268 25.68 -7.68 -1.39
CA TYR A 268 24.29 -7.28 -1.55
C TYR A 268 23.64 -8.16 -2.62
N ASP A 269 23.01 -9.24 -2.18
CA ASP A 269 22.28 -10.13 -3.06
C ASP A 269 21.07 -10.70 -2.32
N ARG A 270 19.91 -10.65 -2.96
CA ARG A 270 18.66 -11.18 -2.39
C ARG A 270 18.45 -12.65 -2.72
N ALA A 271 19.41 -13.32 -3.36
CA ALA A 271 19.40 -14.76 -3.59
C ALA A 271 18.98 -15.52 -2.31
N PRO A 272 18.02 -16.46 -2.39
CA PRO A 272 17.47 -17.17 -1.23
C PRO A 272 18.49 -18.08 -0.54
N LEU A 273 19.53 -18.46 -1.27
CA LEU A 273 20.61 -19.37 -0.87
C LEU A 273 21.96 -18.76 -1.25
N PRO A 274 23.03 -19.02 -0.47
CA PRO A 274 24.35 -18.45 -0.75
C PRO A 274 24.95 -18.95 -2.07
N GLU A 275 24.68 -20.19 -2.49
CA GLU A 275 25.16 -20.76 -3.76
C GLU A 275 24.51 -20.13 -5.01
N ARG A 276 23.48 -19.29 -4.83
CA ARG A 276 22.83 -18.53 -5.93
C ARG A 276 23.24 -17.07 -5.96
N VAL A 277 24.13 -16.63 -5.06
CA VAL A 277 24.72 -15.30 -5.10
C VAL A 277 25.48 -15.14 -6.40
N ALA A 278 25.19 -14.07 -7.12
CA ALA A 278 25.85 -13.71 -8.38
C ALA A 278 26.50 -12.33 -8.33
N ALA A 279 26.18 -11.53 -7.32
CA ALA A 279 26.81 -10.24 -7.09
C ALA A 279 28.23 -10.38 -6.51
N GLU A 280 28.99 -9.30 -6.63
CA GLU A 280 30.37 -9.22 -6.18
C GLU A 280 30.47 -9.10 -4.66
N TRP A 281 31.33 -9.93 -4.05
CA TRP A 281 31.62 -9.87 -2.63
C TRP A 281 32.52 -8.68 -2.28
N GLN A 282 32.39 -8.24 -1.03
CA GLN A 282 33.19 -7.18 -0.44
C GLN A 282 33.77 -7.65 0.89
N VAL A 283 34.96 -7.14 1.21
CA VAL A 283 35.65 -7.41 2.48
C VAL A 283 35.77 -6.14 3.32
N GLY A 284 35.49 -6.26 4.60
CA GLY A 284 35.63 -5.18 5.58
C GLY A 284 37.10 -4.90 5.89
N SER A 285 37.42 -3.64 6.15
CA SER A 285 38.75 -3.25 6.62
C SER A 285 39.02 -3.72 8.05
N ALA A 286 40.22 -4.24 8.30
CA ALA A 286 40.70 -4.61 9.63
C ALA A 286 40.71 -3.44 10.64
N HIS A 287 40.78 -2.19 10.15
CA HIS A 287 40.83 -0.98 10.98
C HIS A 287 39.47 -0.30 11.14
N GLY A 288 38.39 -0.92 10.61
CA GLY A 288 37.02 -0.44 10.69
C GLY A 288 36.63 0.61 9.64
N GLY A 289 35.36 0.62 9.25
CA GLY A 289 34.71 1.73 8.53
C GLY A 289 34.82 1.75 7.00
N GLY A 290 35.53 0.82 6.37
CA GLY A 290 35.65 0.73 4.90
C GLY A 290 35.39 -0.68 4.37
N TRP A 291 34.85 -0.77 3.16
CA TRP A 291 34.63 -2.01 2.41
C TRP A 291 35.42 -1.95 1.09
N THR A 292 36.08 -3.04 0.73
CA THR A 292 36.85 -3.18 -0.51
C THR A 292 36.24 -4.31 -1.33
N ALA A 293 36.16 -4.12 -2.66
CA ALA A 293 35.73 -5.17 -3.57
C ALA A 293 36.63 -6.41 -3.46
N ALA A 294 36.03 -7.59 -3.42
CA ALA A 294 36.69 -8.88 -3.40
C ALA A 294 36.11 -9.75 -4.54
N PRO A 295 36.39 -9.41 -5.81
CA PRO A 295 35.78 -10.06 -6.98
C PRO A 295 36.22 -11.51 -7.18
N ASP A 296 37.31 -11.92 -6.53
CA ASP A 296 37.84 -13.28 -6.64
C ASP A 296 37.19 -14.24 -5.64
N VAL A 297 36.30 -13.76 -4.75
CA VAL A 297 35.51 -14.56 -3.79
C VAL A 297 34.20 -15.05 -4.43
#